data_AF-A0A2P5HZS9-F1
#
_entry.id   AF-A0A2P5HZS9-F1
#
_cell.length_a   1.000
_cell.length_b   1.000
_cell.length_c   1.000
_cell.angle_alpha   90.00
_cell.angle_beta   90.00
_cell.angle_gamma   90.00
#
_symmetry.space_group_name_H-M   'P 1'
#
loop_
_entity.id
_entity.type
_entity.pdbx_description
1 polymer ?
#
loop_
_entity_poly.entity_id
_entity_poly.type
_entity_poly.pdbx_seq_one_letter_code
_entity_poly.pdbx_strand_id
1 'polypeptide(L)'
;MQLSTRSALAALLMAADVLACGKGFHRGHRKFKHTTLSTSTRIPTAVPSPYPVVEPPVVPTIIPSVIERPTPSLLPPVVIELTPTPTPTPTPTPTPTPTPITPATSGLTADEQAALDSQNNARAEVGATALTWDAGLAADALEWAQHLASTAGSSGTLTHSSSTSEGENLYWQSNSDSPYANAANAWVGEKNLYNGEAITGSGNFELYGHYTQIIWGSTSKIGMAVADDGSGGYYVVARYNPAGNMIGETPSSG
;
A
#
# COMPACT_ATOMS: atom_id res chain seq x y z
N MET A 1 17.52 39.13 -3.82
CA MET A 1 18.34 38.00 -4.27
C MET A 1 17.51 36.73 -4.14
N GLN A 2 17.27 36.09 -5.29
CA GLN A 2 16.69 34.78 -5.58
C GLN A 2 15.66 34.12 -4.64
N LEU A 3 14.43 34.00 -5.16
CA LEU A 3 13.46 32.97 -4.83
C LEU A 3 13.99 31.60 -5.28
N SER A 4 13.91 30.59 -4.42
CA SER A 4 14.17 29.19 -4.78
C SER A 4 12.85 28.44 -4.86
N THR A 5 12.28 28.40 -6.07
CA THR A 5 11.22 27.46 -6.45
C THR A 5 11.88 26.16 -6.91
N ARG A 6 11.62 25.05 -6.21
CA ARG A 6 11.83 23.70 -6.78
C ARG A 6 10.67 22.78 -6.37
N SER A 7 9.67 22.74 -7.25
CA SER A 7 8.81 21.58 -7.46
C SER A 7 9.54 20.55 -8.33
N ALA A 8 9.44 19.27 -7.98
CA ALA A 8 9.63 18.10 -8.85
C ALA A 8 9.03 16.90 -8.06
N LEU A 9 7.86 16.37 -8.38
CA LEU A 9 7.45 15.59 -9.56
C LEU A 9 8.24 14.27 -9.71
N ALA A 10 7.78 13.22 -9.01
CA ALA A 10 7.95 11.79 -9.26
C ALA A 10 7.00 11.06 -8.28
N ALA A 11 6.21 10.04 -8.61
CA ALA A 11 6.38 9.01 -9.62
C ALA A 11 5.02 8.55 -10.18
N LEU A 12 4.92 8.52 -11.51
CA LEU A 12 3.93 7.78 -12.27
C LEU A 12 4.70 7.07 -13.40
N LEU A 13 4.74 5.73 -13.36
CA LEU A 13 4.86 4.77 -14.48
C LEU A 13 5.54 3.48 -13.99
N MET A 14 4.78 2.39 -13.92
CA MET A 14 5.30 1.05 -14.22
C MET A 14 4.18 0.26 -14.92
N ALA A 15 4.06 0.42 -16.24
CA ALA A 15 3.38 -0.54 -17.09
C ALA A 15 3.93 -0.45 -18.51
N ALA A 16 4.78 -1.40 -18.89
CA ALA A 16 4.80 -2.08 -20.19
C ALA A 16 6.19 -2.68 -20.46
N ASP A 17 6.25 -4.00 -20.50
CA ASP A 17 7.16 -4.74 -21.37
C ASP A 17 6.42 -5.99 -21.84
N VAL A 18 6.18 -6.12 -23.14
CA VAL A 18 6.89 -7.08 -24.00
C VAL A 18 6.63 -6.72 -25.46
N LEU A 19 7.75 -6.43 -26.11
CA LEU A 19 7.98 -6.14 -27.52
C LEU A 19 7.61 -7.31 -28.44
N ALA A 20 6.76 -7.05 -29.44
CA ALA A 20 6.62 -7.90 -30.61
C ALA A 20 7.58 -7.43 -31.72
N CYS A 21 8.44 -8.35 -32.17
CA CYS A 21 9.35 -8.21 -33.29
C CYS A 21 8.66 -8.61 -34.61
N GLY A 22 8.85 -7.85 -35.69
CA GLY A 22 8.45 -8.28 -37.03
C GLY A 22 8.53 -7.21 -38.12
N LYS A 23 9.64 -7.18 -38.86
CA LYS A 23 9.89 -6.28 -40.01
C LYS A 23 9.12 -6.70 -41.27
N GLY A 24 8.49 -5.71 -41.90
CA GLY A 24 8.30 -5.39 -43.34
C GLY A 24 8.15 -6.46 -44.44
N PHE A 25 7.22 -6.21 -45.39
CA PHE A 25 7.50 -6.16 -46.85
C PHE A 25 6.32 -5.59 -47.67
N HIS A 26 6.60 -5.34 -48.96
CA HIS A 26 6.00 -4.42 -49.95
C HIS A 26 4.53 -4.56 -50.43
N ARG A 27 3.94 -3.38 -50.73
CA ARG A 27 3.33 -2.90 -52.00
C ARG A 27 2.78 -3.93 -53.01
N GLY A 28 1.49 -3.81 -53.39
CA GLY A 28 0.98 -4.35 -54.65
C GLY A 28 -0.54 -4.52 -54.77
N HIS A 29 -1.16 -3.79 -55.71
CA HIS A 29 -2.57 -3.83 -56.08
C HIS A 29 -3.06 -5.20 -56.58
N ARG A 30 -4.34 -5.55 -56.31
CA ARG A 30 -5.29 -6.12 -57.30
C ARG A 30 -6.71 -6.26 -56.72
N LYS A 31 -7.71 -5.78 -57.48
CA LYS A 31 -9.15 -6.07 -57.32
C LYS A 31 -9.48 -7.44 -57.91
N PHE A 32 -10.47 -8.15 -57.36
CA PHE A 32 -11.50 -9.04 -57.97
C PHE A 32 -12.09 -9.90 -56.81
N LYS A 33 -13.32 -9.63 -56.36
CA LYS A 33 -14.62 -10.23 -56.73
C LYS A 33 -14.88 -11.66 -56.22
N HIS A 34 -16.00 -11.76 -55.46
CA HIS A 34 -16.98 -12.85 -55.31
C HIS A 34 -16.72 -14.04 -54.36
N THR A 35 -17.56 -14.08 -53.32
CA THR A 35 -18.51 -15.18 -52.97
C THR A 35 -17.97 -16.60 -52.75
N THR A 36 -18.05 -17.12 -51.52
CA THR A 36 -18.98 -18.22 -51.09
C THR A 36 -18.77 -18.61 -49.61
N LEU A 37 -19.82 -19.19 -49.04
CA LEU A 37 -20.05 -19.56 -47.64
C LEU A 37 -19.47 -20.94 -47.25
N SER A 38 -19.08 -21.02 -45.97
CA SER A 38 -19.27 -22.11 -45.00
C SER A 38 -18.71 -23.52 -45.29
N THR A 39 -17.79 -23.99 -44.44
CA THR A 39 -17.96 -25.28 -43.74
C THR A 39 -17.07 -25.40 -42.50
N SER A 40 -17.69 -25.86 -41.43
CA SER A 40 -17.14 -26.16 -40.11
C SER A 40 -16.48 -27.53 -40.08
N THR A 41 -15.29 -27.66 -39.46
CA THR A 41 -14.83 -28.91 -38.84
C THR A 41 -13.81 -28.56 -37.74
N ARG A 42 -14.25 -28.57 -36.47
CA ARG A 42 -13.35 -28.59 -35.30
C ARG A 42 -12.89 -30.02 -35.06
N ILE A 43 -11.58 -30.23 -35.03
CA ILE A 43 -10.95 -31.44 -34.50
C ILE A 43 -10.70 -31.19 -33.01
N PRO A 44 -11.26 -31.98 -32.07
CA PRO A 44 -10.88 -31.88 -30.67
C PRO A 44 -9.56 -32.65 -30.44
N THR A 45 -8.50 -31.92 -30.11
CA THR A 45 -7.23 -32.49 -29.64
C THR A 45 -7.41 -32.92 -28.18
N ALA A 46 -7.33 -34.21 -27.89
CA ALA A 46 -7.33 -34.75 -26.55
C ALA A 46 -6.01 -34.40 -25.84
N VAL A 47 -6.09 -33.74 -24.69
CA VAL A 47 -4.95 -33.48 -23.80
C VAL A 47 -4.79 -34.71 -22.88
N PRO A 48 -3.60 -35.36 -22.79
CA PRO A 48 -3.41 -36.46 -21.86
C PRO A 48 -3.31 -35.95 -20.41
N SER A 49 -4.05 -36.60 -19.50
CA SER A 49 -4.01 -36.36 -18.05
C SER A 49 -2.61 -36.62 -17.47
N PRO A 50 -2.18 -35.85 -16.45
CA PRO A 50 -0.94 -36.11 -15.74
C PRO A 50 -1.06 -37.37 -14.86
N TYR A 51 -0.05 -38.24 -14.94
CA TYR A 51 0.08 -39.43 -14.08
C TYR A 51 0.28 -39.02 -12.61
N PRO A 52 -0.22 -39.80 -11.63
CA PRO A 52 -0.02 -39.50 -10.22
C PRO A 52 1.44 -39.74 -9.80
N VAL A 53 2.04 -38.73 -9.16
CA VAL A 53 3.35 -38.83 -8.52
C VAL A 53 3.20 -39.65 -7.24
N VAL A 54 3.90 -40.78 -7.16
CA VAL A 54 3.95 -41.61 -5.94
C VAL A 54 5.07 -41.08 -5.06
N GLU A 55 4.73 -40.48 -3.92
CA GLU A 55 5.71 -40.07 -2.90
C GLU A 55 6.33 -41.29 -2.19
N PRO A 56 7.64 -41.27 -1.89
CA PRO A 56 8.29 -42.35 -1.16
C PRO A 56 7.87 -42.39 0.33
N PRO A 57 7.86 -43.58 0.97
CA PRO A 57 7.45 -43.70 2.36
C PRO A 57 8.48 -43.09 3.32
N VAL A 58 8.00 -42.25 4.23
CA VAL A 58 8.79 -41.63 5.31
C VAL A 58 9.15 -42.70 6.35
N VAL A 59 10.45 -42.94 6.55
CA VAL A 59 10.97 -43.82 7.61
C VAL A 59 11.12 -43.01 8.90
N PRO A 60 10.54 -43.41 10.04
CA PRO A 60 10.71 -42.70 11.29
C PRO A 60 12.11 -42.94 11.88
N THR A 61 12.85 -41.84 12.10
CA THR A 61 14.14 -41.85 12.80
C THR A 61 13.91 -41.99 14.30
N ILE A 62 14.35 -43.11 14.89
CA ILE A 62 14.34 -43.33 16.34
C ILE A 62 15.56 -42.63 16.94
N ILE A 63 15.33 -41.60 17.77
CA ILE A 63 16.39 -40.86 18.48
C ILE A 63 16.66 -41.59 19.82
N PRO A 64 17.90 -42.00 20.13
CA PRO A 64 18.20 -42.62 21.41
C PRO A 64 18.19 -41.56 22.55
N SER A 65 17.44 -41.85 23.61
CA SER A 65 17.45 -41.04 24.84
C SER A 65 18.79 -41.20 25.57
N VAL A 66 19.50 -40.08 25.74
CA VAL A 66 20.73 -39.98 26.52
C VAL A 66 20.37 -39.91 28.00
N ILE A 67 20.84 -40.88 28.79
CA ILE A 67 20.71 -40.88 30.25
C ILE A 67 21.82 -39.99 30.81
N GLU A 68 21.47 -38.81 31.30
CA GLU A 68 22.44 -37.91 31.96
C GLU A 68 22.76 -38.37 33.38
N ARG A 69 24.06 -38.38 33.70
CA ARG A 69 24.62 -38.75 35.01
C ARG A 69 24.73 -37.48 35.87
N PRO A 70 24.40 -37.52 37.18
CA PRO A 70 24.46 -36.31 38.00
C PRO A 70 25.90 -35.84 38.20
N THR A 71 26.14 -34.57 37.90
CA THR A 71 27.40 -33.84 38.10
C THR A 71 27.57 -33.49 39.58
N PRO A 72 28.71 -33.81 40.23
CA PRO A 72 28.96 -33.37 41.60
C PRO A 72 29.25 -31.87 41.62
N SER A 73 28.52 -31.14 42.46
CA SER A 73 28.67 -29.69 42.63
C SER A 73 29.89 -29.39 43.51
N LEU A 74 30.90 -28.74 42.93
CA LEU A 74 32.05 -28.20 43.65
C LEU A 74 31.75 -26.75 44.06
N LEU A 75 31.96 -26.43 45.34
CA LEU A 75 31.87 -25.07 45.86
C LEU A 75 32.91 -24.16 45.18
N PRO A 76 32.58 -22.90 44.86
CA PRO A 76 33.52 -21.99 44.23
C PRO A 76 34.58 -21.49 45.23
N PRO A 77 35.81 -21.20 44.78
CA PRO A 77 36.83 -20.54 45.60
C PRO A 77 36.46 -19.07 45.83
N VAL A 78 36.69 -18.58 47.05
CA VAL A 78 36.56 -17.16 47.41
C VAL A 78 37.64 -16.36 46.68
N VAL A 79 37.23 -15.49 45.75
CA VAL A 79 38.09 -14.55 45.04
C VAL A 79 37.99 -13.20 45.74
N ILE A 80 39.13 -12.66 46.20
CA ILE A 80 39.23 -11.28 46.70
C ILE A 80 39.43 -10.37 45.48
N GLU A 81 38.37 -9.73 45.02
CA GLU A 81 38.36 -8.84 43.86
C GLU A 81 38.80 -7.42 44.27
N LEU A 82 39.91 -6.95 43.71
CA LEU A 82 40.33 -5.56 43.81
C LEU A 82 39.48 -4.73 42.84
N THR A 83 38.67 -3.80 43.36
CA THR A 83 37.78 -2.93 42.59
C THR A 83 38.54 -2.12 41.53
N PRO A 84 38.20 -2.22 40.23
CA PRO A 84 38.70 -1.29 39.23
C PRO A 84 37.93 0.04 39.29
N THR A 85 38.67 1.14 39.12
CA THR A 85 38.16 2.51 39.00
C THR A 85 37.08 2.61 37.90
N PRO A 86 35.95 3.33 38.13
CA PRO A 86 34.89 3.43 37.13
C PRO A 86 35.36 4.21 35.89
N THR A 87 35.17 3.60 34.73
CA THR A 87 35.31 4.24 33.42
C THR A 87 34.08 5.14 33.18
N PRO A 88 34.21 6.36 32.64
CA PRO A 88 33.06 7.23 32.39
C PRO A 88 32.10 6.57 31.39
N THR A 89 30.86 6.35 31.82
CA THR A 89 29.75 5.90 30.98
C THR A 89 29.45 6.95 29.91
N PRO A 90 29.28 6.59 28.62
CA PRO A 90 28.79 7.53 27.63
C PRO A 90 27.37 7.97 28.01
N THR A 91 27.15 9.29 28.07
CA THR A 91 25.85 9.91 28.33
C THR A 91 24.80 9.37 27.37
N PRO A 92 23.61 8.92 27.83
CA PRO A 92 22.53 8.56 26.92
C PRO A 92 22.14 9.79 26.10
N THR A 93 22.15 9.65 24.77
CA THR A 93 21.53 10.62 23.85
C THR A 93 20.09 10.84 24.29
N PRO A 94 19.62 12.09 24.45
CA PRO A 94 18.23 12.33 24.86
C PRO A 94 17.30 11.77 23.79
N THR A 95 16.46 10.81 24.17
CA THR A 95 15.22 10.50 23.45
C THR A 95 14.47 11.81 23.22
N PRO A 96 14.02 12.14 21.99
CA PRO A 96 13.28 13.36 21.77
C PRO A 96 12.04 13.35 22.67
N THR A 97 11.98 14.31 23.57
CA THR A 97 10.83 14.59 24.42
C THR A 97 9.59 14.71 23.55
N PRO A 98 8.49 13.98 23.82
CA PRO A 98 7.24 14.21 23.10
C PRO A 98 6.82 15.66 23.32
N THR A 99 6.73 16.42 22.23
CA THR A 99 6.28 17.81 22.23
C THR A 99 4.90 17.90 22.89
N PRO A 100 4.66 18.87 23.80
CA PRO A 100 3.38 19.01 24.48
C PRO A 100 2.24 19.24 23.49
N ILE A 101 1.33 18.26 23.41
CA ILE A 101 0.03 18.36 22.74
C ILE A 101 -0.77 19.45 23.45
N THR A 102 -0.82 20.63 22.83
CA THR A 102 -1.67 21.73 23.29
C THR A 102 -3.03 21.55 22.63
N PRO A 103 -4.13 21.43 23.38
CA PRO A 103 -5.44 21.18 22.78
C PRO A 103 -6.05 22.50 22.31
N ALA A 104 -6.39 22.59 21.03
CA ALA A 104 -7.27 23.63 20.52
C ALA A 104 -8.14 23.07 19.39
N THR A 105 -9.43 22.94 19.69
CA THR A 105 -10.60 22.91 18.77
C THR A 105 -10.40 22.18 17.43
N SER A 106 -11.08 21.02 17.27
CA SER A 106 -10.80 19.90 16.35
C SER A 106 -9.46 19.25 16.61
N GLY A 107 -9.45 18.08 17.26
CA GLY A 107 -8.24 17.37 17.71
C GLY A 107 -7.33 16.81 16.60
N LEU A 108 -7.37 17.39 15.40
CA LEU A 108 -6.49 17.08 14.28
C LEU A 108 -5.28 18.01 14.28
N THR A 109 -4.15 17.49 13.82
CA THR A 109 -3.00 18.30 13.44
C THR A 109 -3.32 19.14 12.20
N ALA A 110 -2.49 20.16 11.94
CA ALA A 110 -2.67 21.00 10.75
C ALA A 110 -2.57 20.22 9.43
N ASP A 111 -1.72 19.18 9.37
CA ASP A 111 -1.54 18.36 8.17
C ASP A 111 -2.72 17.40 7.95
N GLU A 112 -3.23 16.77 9.01
CA GLU A 112 -4.46 15.96 8.96
C GLU A 112 -5.66 16.81 8.52
N GLN A 113 -5.80 18.03 9.08
CA GLN A 113 -6.85 18.94 8.68
C GLN A 113 -6.72 19.35 7.21
N ALA A 114 -5.51 19.65 6.73
CA ALA A 114 -5.27 19.99 5.33
C ALA A 114 -5.60 18.82 4.39
N ALA A 115 -5.32 17.58 4.79
CA ALA A 115 -5.69 16.39 4.04
C ALA A 115 -7.22 16.21 3.97
N LEU A 116 -7.92 16.38 5.09
CA LEU A 116 -9.38 16.33 5.16
C LEU A 116 -10.02 17.43 4.29
N ASP A 117 -9.50 18.65 4.37
CA ASP A 117 -9.99 19.79 3.60
C ASP A 117 -9.78 19.57 2.09
N SER A 118 -8.62 19.06 1.67
CA SER A 118 -8.33 18.75 0.26
C SER A 118 -9.37 17.78 -0.33
N GLN A 119 -9.66 16.70 0.39
CA GLN A 119 -10.66 15.72 -0.03
C GLN A 119 -12.08 16.29 0.00
N ASN A 120 -12.44 17.06 1.02
CA ASN A 120 -13.76 17.69 1.12
C ASN A 120 -13.99 18.76 0.04
N ASN A 121 -12.94 19.47 -0.38
CA ASN A 121 -13.02 20.38 -1.53
C ASN A 121 -13.32 19.61 -2.82
N ALA A 122 -12.61 18.50 -3.08
CA ALA A 122 -12.88 17.64 -4.25
C ALA A 122 -14.31 17.07 -4.24
N ARG A 123 -14.82 16.69 -3.06
CA ARG A 123 -16.21 16.24 -2.88
C ARG A 123 -17.23 17.35 -3.16
N ALA A 124 -16.98 18.56 -2.69
CA ALA A 124 -17.85 19.70 -2.93
C ALA A 124 -17.96 20.03 -4.43
N GLU A 125 -16.88 19.89 -5.19
CA GLU A 125 -16.86 20.12 -6.65
C GLU A 125 -17.80 19.17 -7.42
N VAL A 126 -18.08 17.98 -6.88
CA VAL A 126 -18.99 17.00 -7.47
C VAL A 126 -20.34 16.91 -6.74
N GLY A 127 -20.58 17.77 -5.74
CA GLY A 127 -21.81 17.80 -4.96
C GLY A 127 -21.96 16.67 -3.93
N ALA A 128 -20.87 15.99 -3.55
CA ALA A 128 -20.88 14.98 -2.50
C ALA A 128 -20.80 15.63 -1.09
N THR A 129 -21.42 14.98 -0.10
CA THR A 129 -21.40 15.45 1.30
C THR A 129 -19.99 15.41 1.88
N ALA A 130 -19.58 16.41 2.65
CA ALA A 130 -18.26 16.41 3.29
C ALA A 130 -18.05 15.20 4.23
N LEU A 131 -16.85 14.64 4.19
CA LEU A 131 -16.37 13.60 5.09
C LEU A 131 -16.14 14.17 6.49
N THR A 132 -16.33 13.32 7.47
CA THR A 132 -15.98 13.58 8.88
C THR A 132 -14.84 12.68 9.32
N TRP A 133 -13.90 13.23 10.09
CA TRP A 133 -12.80 12.43 10.63
C TRP A 133 -13.32 11.45 11.68
N ASP A 134 -12.90 10.21 11.60
CA ASP A 134 -13.24 9.14 12.54
C ASP A 134 -11.96 8.56 13.14
N ALA A 135 -11.86 8.61 14.47
CA ALA A 135 -10.66 8.16 15.18
C ALA A 135 -10.47 6.64 15.14
N GLY A 136 -11.55 5.84 14.96
CA GLY A 136 -11.45 4.40 14.78
C GLY A 136 -10.79 4.08 13.44
N LEU A 137 -11.30 4.69 12.36
CA LEU A 137 -10.70 4.54 11.02
C LEU A 137 -9.23 4.99 10.98
N ALA A 138 -8.86 6.02 11.75
CA ALA A 138 -7.46 6.46 11.85
C ALA A 138 -6.58 5.44 12.58
N ALA A 139 -7.13 4.75 13.59
CA ALA A 139 -6.41 3.66 14.26
C ALA A 139 -6.22 2.46 13.32
N ASP A 140 -7.24 2.08 12.55
CA ASP A 140 -7.16 0.99 11.57
C ASP A 140 -6.21 1.34 10.40
N ALA A 141 -6.16 2.62 10.02
CA ALA A 141 -5.16 3.13 9.08
C ALA A 141 -3.74 3.01 9.65
N LEU A 142 -3.55 3.32 10.94
CA LEU A 142 -2.24 3.29 11.60
C LEU A 142 -1.70 1.87 11.70
N GLU A 143 -2.54 0.90 12.06
CA GLU A 143 -2.17 -0.51 12.09
C GLU A 143 -1.63 -0.95 10.73
N TRP A 144 -2.32 -0.59 9.65
CA TRP A 144 -1.90 -0.97 8.30
C TRP A 144 -0.67 -0.21 7.80
N ALA A 145 -0.55 1.08 8.12
CA ALA A 145 0.64 1.86 7.78
C ALA A 145 1.89 1.25 8.43
N GLN A 146 1.79 0.86 9.71
CA GLN A 146 2.86 0.17 10.43
C GLN A 146 3.17 -1.21 9.85
N HIS A 147 2.14 -1.95 9.44
CA HIS A 147 2.32 -3.22 8.73
C HIS A 147 3.15 -3.05 7.45
N LEU A 148 2.78 -2.09 6.60
CA LEU A 148 3.52 -1.79 5.36
C LEU A 148 4.95 -1.35 5.65
N ALA A 149 5.15 -0.42 6.59
CA ALA A 149 6.49 0.02 6.99
C ALA A 149 7.38 -1.14 7.45
N SER A 150 6.83 -2.09 8.23
CA SER A 150 7.59 -3.23 8.75
C SER A 150 7.88 -4.33 7.72
N THR A 151 6.98 -4.53 6.75
CA THR A 151 7.07 -5.66 5.80
C THR A 151 7.70 -5.27 4.46
N ALA A 152 7.40 -4.06 3.98
CA ALA A 152 7.94 -3.54 2.74
C ALA A 152 9.20 -2.68 2.96
N GLY A 153 9.42 -2.14 4.17
CA GLY A 153 10.57 -1.30 4.48
C GLY A 153 10.74 -0.14 3.49
N SER A 154 11.97 0.16 3.08
CA SER A 154 12.24 1.23 2.11
C SER A 154 11.99 0.87 0.66
N SER A 155 11.33 -0.26 0.37
CA SER A 155 10.94 -0.59 -1.01
C SER A 155 9.83 0.31 -1.54
N GLY A 156 9.04 0.93 -0.64
CA GLY A 156 7.86 1.71 -1.01
C GLY A 156 6.72 0.85 -1.58
N THR A 157 6.81 -0.48 -1.44
CA THR A 157 5.78 -1.39 -1.95
C THR A 157 4.46 -1.17 -1.21
N LEU A 158 3.40 -0.87 -1.95
CA LEU A 158 2.05 -0.68 -1.43
C LEU A 158 1.22 -1.93 -1.70
N THR A 159 0.52 -2.41 -0.68
CA THR A 159 -0.40 -3.56 -0.81
C THR A 159 -1.63 -3.31 0.05
N HIS A 160 -2.80 -3.51 -0.53
CA HIS A 160 -4.07 -3.27 0.15
C HIS A 160 -4.32 -4.28 1.28
N SER A 161 -4.97 -3.81 2.34
CA SER A 161 -5.40 -4.68 3.43
C SER A 161 -6.54 -5.60 3.01
N SER A 162 -6.54 -6.83 3.54
CA SER A 162 -7.69 -7.74 3.47
C SER A 162 -8.38 -7.94 4.83
N SER A 163 -7.98 -7.18 5.86
CA SER A 163 -8.47 -7.36 7.23
C SER A 163 -9.74 -6.56 7.57
N THR A 164 -10.14 -5.59 6.74
CA THR A 164 -11.32 -4.75 6.98
C THR A 164 -12.23 -4.68 5.76
N SER A 165 -13.47 -4.23 5.95
CA SER A 165 -14.43 -3.96 4.88
C SER A 165 -14.48 -2.48 4.47
N GLU A 166 -13.48 -1.71 4.88
CA GLU A 166 -13.40 -0.27 4.64
C GLU A 166 -12.77 0.01 3.28
N GLY A 167 -13.09 1.16 2.69
CA GLY A 167 -12.35 1.66 1.55
C GLY A 167 -10.92 2.02 1.98
N GLU A 168 -9.96 1.96 1.05
CA GLU A 168 -8.56 2.20 1.36
C GLU A 168 -7.86 2.94 0.22
N ASN A 169 -7.15 4.02 0.55
CA ASN A 169 -6.13 4.60 -0.32
C ASN A 169 -4.76 4.48 0.34
N LEU A 170 -3.74 4.19 -0.47
CA LEU A 170 -2.37 4.01 -0.04
C LEU A 170 -1.46 5.01 -0.75
N TYR A 171 -0.44 5.47 -0.04
CA TYR A 171 0.57 6.36 -0.61
C TYR A 171 1.91 6.12 0.08
N TRP A 172 2.98 6.30 -0.68
CA TRP A 172 4.34 6.28 -0.16
C TRP A 172 5.10 7.49 -0.68
N GLN A 173 5.93 8.06 0.19
CA GLN A 173 6.84 9.15 -0.16
C GLN A 173 8.10 9.08 0.69
N SER A 174 9.15 9.76 0.23
CA SER A 174 10.28 10.11 1.10
C SER A 174 9.90 11.22 2.08
N ASN A 175 10.61 11.29 3.21
CA ASN A 175 10.41 12.25 4.30
C ASN A 175 9.81 13.60 3.90
N SER A 176 8.74 13.97 4.59
CA SER A 176 8.03 15.23 4.40
C SER A 176 7.50 15.76 5.73
N ASP A 177 7.39 17.09 5.85
CA ASP A 177 6.72 17.74 6.97
C ASP A 177 5.19 17.68 6.87
N SER A 178 4.66 17.28 5.70
CA SER A 178 3.21 17.26 5.43
C SER A 178 2.76 16.00 4.69
N PRO A 179 3.01 14.80 5.23
CA PRO A 179 2.71 13.55 4.55
C PRO A 179 1.23 13.32 4.26
N TYR A 180 0.33 13.74 5.15
CA TYR A 180 -1.10 13.56 4.98
C TYR A 180 -1.62 14.39 3.80
N ALA A 181 -1.31 15.69 3.78
CA ALA A 181 -1.75 16.58 2.71
C ALA A 181 -1.15 16.19 1.35
N ASN A 182 0.11 15.73 1.31
CA ASN A 182 0.73 15.25 0.08
C ASN A 182 -0.02 14.06 -0.52
N ALA A 183 -0.35 13.07 0.32
CA ALA A 183 -1.11 11.89 -0.11
C ALA A 183 -2.50 12.29 -0.64
N ALA A 184 -3.24 13.10 0.13
CA ALA A 184 -4.57 13.57 -0.26
C ALA A 184 -4.55 14.34 -1.60
N ASN A 185 -3.59 15.26 -1.77
CA ASN A 185 -3.46 16.04 -3.00
C ASN A 185 -3.05 15.18 -4.20
N ALA A 186 -2.20 14.17 -4.00
CA ALA A 186 -1.82 13.24 -5.06
C ALA A 186 -3.04 12.45 -5.55
N TRP A 187 -3.82 11.89 -4.64
CA TRP A 187 -5.05 11.16 -4.96
C TRP A 187 -6.11 12.07 -5.61
N VAL A 188 -6.32 13.29 -5.10
CA VAL A 188 -7.24 14.26 -5.72
C VAL A 188 -6.78 14.64 -7.14
N GLY A 189 -5.48 14.70 -7.39
CA GLY A 189 -4.90 15.01 -8.70
C GLY A 189 -5.29 14.03 -9.81
N GLU A 190 -5.67 12.80 -9.46
CA GLU A 190 -6.17 11.79 -10.40
C GLU A 190 -7.52 12.16 -11.03
N LYS A 191 -8.20 13.20 -10.53
CA LYS A 191 -9.43 13.76 -11.12
C LYS A 191 -9.37 13.91 -12.64
N ASN A 192 -8.21 14.30 -13.18
CA ASN A 192 -8.03 14.52 -14.62
C ASN A 192 -7.98 13.22 -15.44
N LEU A 193 -7.89 12.06 -14.78
CA LEU A 193 -7.82 10.73 -15.38
C LEU A 193 -9.18 10.01 -15.33
N TYR A 194 -10.13 10.51 -14.54
CA TYR A 194 -11.47 9.95 -14.41
C TYR A 194 -12.48 10.64 -15.32
N ASN A 195 -13.24 9.87 -16.10
CA ASN A 195 -14.18 10.39 -17.09
C ASN A 195 -15.65 10.09 -16.75
N GLY A 196 -15.93 9.67 -15.51
CA GLY A 196 -17.29 9.34 -15.07
C GLY A 196 -17.72 7.92 -15.40
N GLU A 197 -16.80 7.05 -15.79
CA GLU A 197 -17.06 5.64 -16.09
C GLU A 197 -17.38 4.83 -14.83
N ALA A 198 -18.13 3.73 -14.99
CA ALA A 198 -18.35 2.77 -13.92
C ALA A 198 -17.05 2.04 -13.54
N ILE A 199 -16.90 1.70 -12.27
CA ILE A 199 -15.72 1.00 -11.76
C ILE A 199 -15.69 -0.43 -12.30
N THR A 200 -14.61 -0.79 -12.97
CA THR A 200 -14.42 -2.11 -13.59
C THR A 200 -13.56 -3.05 -12.76
N GLY A 201 -12.83 -2.53 -11.77
CA GLY A 201 -11.81 -3.27 -11.02
C GLY A 201 -10.63 -3.77 -11.88
N SER A 202 -10.50 -3.29 -13.12
CA SER A 202 -9.46 -3.71 -14.07
C SER A 202 -9.22 -2.65 -15.14
N GLY A 203 -8.07 -2.70 -15.82
CA GLY A 203 -7.69 -1.71 -16.83
C GLY A 203 -7.21 -0.41 -16.18
N ASN A 204 -7.80 0.72 -16.56
CA ASN A 204 -7.34 2.04 -16.12
C ASN A 204 -7.72 2.40 -14.67
N PHE A 205 -8.42 1.53 -13.94
CA PHE A 205 -8.90 1.81 -12.58
C PHE A 205 -7.76 2.23 -11.64
N GLU A 206 -6.57 1.65 -11.77
CA GLU A 206 -5.39 2.02 -10.96
C GLU A 206 -4.96 3.48 -11.15
N LEU A 207 -5.39 4.15 -12.22
CA LEU A 207 -5.04 5.54 -12.52
C LEU A 207 -5.95 6.57 -11.83
N TYR A 208 -7.14 6.16 -11.41
CA TYR A 208 -8.15 7.07 -10.82
C TYR A 208 -8.86 6.53 -9.59
N GLY A 209 -8.55 5.30 -9.18
CA GLY A 209 -9.23 4.60 -8.09
C GLY A 209 -9.16 5.35 -6.77
N HIS A 210 -8.06 6.08 -6.52
CA HIS A 210 -7.94 6.86 -5.30
C HIS A 210 -8.88 8.07 -5.32
N TYR A 211 -8.96 8.78 -6.45
CA TYR A 211 -9.92 9.88 -6.61
C TYR A 211 -11.37 9.40 -6.49
N THR A 212 -11.74 8.31 -7.16
CA THR A 212 -13.12 7.81 -7.11
C THR A 212 -13.53 7.36 -5.71
N GLN A 213 -12.60 6.83 -4.91
CA GLN A 213 -12.87 6.55 -3.48
C GLN A 213 -13.13 7.84 -2.70
N ILE A 214 -12.35 8.89 -2.93
CA ILE A 214 -12.51 10.18 -2.24
C ILE A 214 -13.89 10.78 -2.53
N ILE A 215 -14.35 10.72 -3.78
CA ILE A 215 -15.61 11.34 -4.19
C ILE A 215 -16.84 10.42 -4.10
N TRP A 216 -16.70 9.23 -3.51
CA TRP A 216 -17.79 8.26 -3.44
C TRP A 216 -18.96 8.79 -2.59
N GLY A 217 -20.18 8.76 -3.15
CA GLY A 217 -21.35 9.44 -2.61
C GLY A 217 -21.76 8.98 -1.22
N SER A 218 -21.83 7.67 -0.98
CA SER A 218 -22.19 7.08 0.32
C SER A 218 -21.10 7.22 1.38
N THR A 219 -19.84 7.34 1.00
CA THR A 219 -18.74 7.46 1.96
C THR A 219 -18.92 8.74 2.77
N SER A 220 -18.91 8.62 4.10
CA SER A 220 -19.21 9.74 5.02
C SER A 220 -18.14 9.97 6.08
N LYS A 221 -17.26 8.98 6.28
CA LYS A 221 -16.20 9.01 7.27
C LYS A 221 -14.84 8.69 6.65
N ILE A 222 -13.81 9.30 7.20
CA ILE A 222 -12.42 9.04 6.87
C ILE A 222 -11.57 8.99 8.14
N GLY A 223 -10.56 8.14 8.16
CA GLY A 223 -9.43 8.28 9.07
C GLY A 223 -8.13 8.01 8.31
N MET A 224 -7.08 8.76 8.61
CA MET A 224 -5.77 8.55 7.97
C MET A 224 -4.70 8.34 9.03
N ALA A 225 -3.62 7.68 8.64
CA ALA A 225 -2.42 7.55 9.46
C ALA A 225 -1.14 7.50 8.62
N VAL A 226 -0.02 7.76 9.27
CA VAL A 226 1.32 7.67 8.69
C VAL A 226 2.22 6.78 9.56
N ALA A 227 3.05 5.96 8.93
CA ALA A 227 4.14 5.24 9.58
C ALA A 227 5.47 5.47 8.86
N ASP A 228 6.53 5.70 9.63
CA ASP A 228 7.91 5.80 9.17
C ASP A 228 8.55 4.40 9.08
N ASP A 229 9.24 4.11 7.98
CA ASP A 229 10.02 2.88 7.78
C ASP A 229 11.37 2.87 8.55
N GLY A 230 11.70 3.97 9.22
CA GLY A 230 12.95 4.17 9.98
C GLY A 230 14.16 4.52 9.12
N SER A 231 13.98 4.65 7.81
CA SER A 231 15.02 4.91 6.80
C SER A 231 14.68 6.10 5.90
N GLY A 232 13.64 6.85 6.23
CA GLY A 232 13.24 8.07 5.56
C GLY A 232 12.09 7.91 4.56
N GLY A 233 11.35 6.80 4.62
CA GLY A 233 10.16 6.52 3.83
C GLY A 233 8.91 6.53 4.70
N TYR A 234 7.87 7.23 4.25
CA TYR A 234 6.59 7.35 4.94
C TYR A 234 5.49 6.62 4.17
N TYR A 235 4.83 5.69 4.85
CA TYR A 235 3.62 5.01 4.40
C TYR A 235 2.40 5.75 4.93
N VAL A 236 1.56 6.24 4.03
CA VAL A 236 0.30 6.93 4.35
C VAL A 236 -0.87 6.04 3.95
N VAL A 237 -1.79 5.83 4.89
CA VAL A 237 -3.00 5.02 4.68
C VAL A 237 -4.21 5.90 5.00
N ALA A 238 -5.23 5.84 4.16
CA ALA A 238 -6.55 6.40 4.42
C ALA A 238 -7.59 5.29 4.42
N ARG A 239 -8.47 5.27 5.42
CA ARG A 239 -9.63 4.39 5.56
C ARG A 239 -10.91 5.16 5.35
N TYR A 240 -11.86 4.58 4.64
CA TYR A 240 -13.13 5.20 4.25
C TYR A 240 -14.31 4.32 4.64
N ASN A 241 -15.36 4.91 5.20
CA ASN A 241 -16.57 4.18 5.58
C ASN A 241 -17.85 4.95 5.24
N PRO A 242 -18.86 4.32 4.60
CA PRO A 242 -18.78 3.06 3.84
C PRO A 242 -17.67 3.07 2.78
N ALA A 243 -17.20 1.88 2.40
CA ALA A 243 -16.26 1.69 1.30
C ALA A 243 -16.87 2.19 -0.02
N GLY A 244 -16.02 2.74 -0.88
CA GLY A 244 -16.39 3.12 -2.24
C GLY A 244 -15.89 2.11 -3.26
N ASN A 245 -15.82 2.55 -4.52
CA ASN A 245 -15.27 1.78 -5.65
C ASN A 245 -15.96 0.43 -5.88
N MET A 246 -17.28 0.37 -5.72
CA MET A 246 -18.06 -0.83 -5.99
C MET A 246 -18.06 -1.16 -7.49
N ILE A 247 -17.71 -2.39 -7.85
CA ILE A 247 -17.65 -2.83 -9.25
C ILE A 247 -19.03 -2.70 -9.90
N GLY A 248 -19.07 -2.04 -11.06
CA GLY A 248 -20.27 -1.78 -11.84
C GLY A 248 -20.99 -0.49 -11.48
N GLU A 249 -20.54 0.22 -10.44
CA GLU A 249 -21.15 1.47 -9.96
C GLU A 249 -20.30 2.70 -10.32
N THR A 250 -20.89 3.88 -10.23
CA THR A 250 -20.19 5.18 -10.31
C THR A 250 -20.19 5.86 -8.94
N PRO A 251 -19.26 6.79 -8.66
CA PRO A 251 -19.24 7.53 -7.39
C PRO A 251 -20.55 8.26 -7.05
N SER A 252 -21.35 8.60 -8.07
CA SER A 252 -22.65 9.25 -7.93
C SER A 252 -23.84 8.30 -7.71
N SER A 253 -23.68 6.99 -7.94
CA SER A 253 -24.76 6.01 -7.79
C SER A 253 -24.84 5.39 -6.39
N GLY A 254 -23.80 5.59 -5.57
CA GLY A 254 -23.66 5.05 -4.23
C GLY A 254 -24.08 5.99 -3.11
#